data_AF-A0A9D5YE14-F1
#
_entry.id   AF-A0A9D5YE14-F1
#
_cell.length_a   1.000
_cell.length_b   1.000
_cell.length_c   1.000
_cell.angle_alpha   90.00
_cell.angle_beta   90.00
_cell.angle_gamma   90.00
#
_symmetry.space_group_name_H-M   'P 1'
#
loop_
_entity.id
_entity.type
_entity.pdbx_description
1 polymer ?
#
loop_
_entity_poly.entity_id
_entity_poly.type
_entity_poly.pdbx_seq_one_letter_code
_entity_poly.pdbx_strand_id
1 'polypeptide(L)'
;MHKLKMKATKGLTFEEGCNKYLEYCRQRNLRQGTINHYRQSYVQFFKFFEPDTPIEQITEKSYNSYVLHLKKTLNNDVIKMFM
;
A
#
# COMPACT_ATOMS: atom_id res chain seq x y z
N MET A 1 -0.86 -10.21 -34.66
CA MET A 1 -0.80 -10.94 -33.38
C MET A 1 0.27 -10.33 -32.49
N HIS A 2 -0.11 -9.57 -31.46
CA HIS A 2 0.85 -9.11 -30.46
C HIS A 2 1.25 -10.29 -29.57
N LYS A 3 2.55 -10.65 -29.57
CA LYS A 3 3.10 -11.68 -28.69
C LYS A 3 2.98 -11.21 -27.24
N LEU A 4 2.12 -11.87 -26.46
CA LEU A 4 2.10 -11.75 -25.01
C LEU A 4 3.42 -12.32 -24.47
N LYS A 5 4.37 -11.44 -24.15
CA LYS A 5 5.53 -11.82 -23.35
C LYS A 5 5.03 -12.02 -21.92
N MET A 6 4.84 -13.27 -21.51
CA MET A 6 4.77 -13.60 -20.07
C MET A 6 6.09 -13.17 -19.44
N LYS A 7 6.07 -12.04 -18.72
CA LYS A 7 7.13 -11.70 -17.78
C LYS A 7 7.16 -12.84 -16.75
N ALA A 8 8.33 -13.45 -16.58
CA ALA A 8 8.60 -14.35 -15.47
C ALA A 8 8.05 -13.74 -14.18
N THR A 9 7.39 -14.55 -13.35
CA THR A 9 6.75 -14.18 -12.10
C THR A 9 7.78 -13.68 -11.08
N LYS A 10 8.33 -12.49 -11.30
CA LYS A 10 8.77 -11.64 -10.19
C LYS A 10 7.49 -11.24 -9.47
N GLY A 11 7.39 -11.61 -8.19
CA GLY A 11 6.29 -11.19 -7.33
C GLY A 11 6.15 -9.66 -7.35
N LEU A 12 4.94 -9.18 -7.05
CA LEU A 12 4.68 -7.73 -6.97
C LEU A 12 5.41 -7.15 -5.78
N THR A 13 6.07 -6.01 -5.99
CA THR A 13 6.52 -5.15 -4.89
C THR A 13 5.32 -4.46 -4.24
N PHE A 14 5.51 -3.95 -3.03
CA PHE A 14 4.48 -3.24 -2.29
C PHE A 14 4.02 -1.99 -3.04
N GLU A 15 4.94 -1.21 -3.61
CA GLU A 15 4.60 -0.04 -4.43
C GLU A 15 3.81 -0.43 -5.69
N GLU A 16 4.23 -1.48 -6.41
CA GLU A 16 3.49 -1.97 -7.58
C GLU A 16 2.07 -2.43 -7.20
N GLY A 17 1.91 -3.07 -6.03
CA GLY A 17 0.63 -3.44 -5.46
C GLY A 17 -0.28 -2.23 -5.20
N CYS A 18 0.24 -1.21 -4.51
CA CYS A 18 -0.50 0.04 -4.26
C CYS A 18 -0.89 0.76 -5.56
N ASN A 19 0.02 0.81 -6.55
CA ASN A 19 -0.28 1.41 -7.85
C ASN A 19 -1.37 0.64 -8.61
N LYS A 20 -1.37 -0.69 -8.54
CA LYS A 20 -2.46 -1.52 -9.09
C LYS A 20 -3.80 -1.27 -8.41
N TYR A 21 -3.80 -1.07 -7.08
CA TYR A 21 -5.01 -0.67 -6.36
C TYR A 21 -5.54 0.69 -6.84
N LEU A 22 -4.68 1.68 -7.02
CA LEU A 22 -5.10 2.98 -7.57
C LEU A 22 -5.63 2.89 -9.02
N GLU A 23 -5.05 2.02 -9.84
CA GLU A 23 -5.54 1.74 -11.19
C GLU A 23 -6.97 1.16 -11.14
N TYR A 24 -7.20 0.18 -10.26
CA TYR A 24 -8.52 -0.38 -10.02
C TYR A 24 -9.53 0.70 -9.56
N CYS A 25 -9.12 1.60 -8.67
CA CYS A 25 -9.95 2.75 -8.27
C CYS A 25 -10.31 3.66 -9.46
N ARG A 26 -9.36 3.92 -10.37
CA ARG A 26 -9.59 4.72 -11.58
C ARG A 26 -10.56 4.04 -12.54
N GLN A 27 -10.43 2.74 -12.76
CA GLN A 27 -11.36 1.95 -13.58
C GLN A 27 -12.79 1.95 -13.02
N ARG A 28 -12.92 2.14 -11.70
CA ARG A 28 -14.21 2.30 -11.01
C ARG A 28 -14.75 3.73 -10.98
N ASN A 29 -14.13 4.66 -11.70
CA ASN A 29 -14.52 6.08 -11.75
C ASN A 29 -14.55 6.75 -10.36
N LEU A 30 -13.63 6.39 -9.45
CA LEU A 30 -13.44 7.16 -8.21
C LEU A 30 -12.99 8.58 -8.54
N ARG A 31 -13.45 9.55 -7.73
CA ARG A 31 -13.06 10.96 -7.87
C ARG A 31 -11.55 11.10 -7.73
N GLN A 32 -10.95 12.01 -8.52
CA GLN A 32 -9.51 12.25 -8.46
C GLN A 32 -9.03 12.63 -7.06
N GLY A 33 -9.82 13.40 -6.30
CA GLY A 33 -9.52 13.74 -4.90
C GLY A 33 -9.39 12.50 -4.00
N THR A 34 -10.25 11.49 -4.20
CA THR A 34 -10.20 10.21 -3.46
C THR A 34 -8.95 9.41 -3.83
N ILE A 35 -8.61 9.33 -5.12
CA ILE A 35 -7.39 8.66 -5.59
C ILE A 35 -6.13 9.34 -5.01
N ASN A 36 -6.11 10.67 -5.00
CA ASN A 36 -5.02 11.44 -4.42
C ASN A 36 -4.90 11.21 -2.91
N HIS A 37 -6.03 11.16 -2.19
CA HIS A 37 -6.05 10.83 -0.78
C HIS A 37 -5.48 9.44 -0.52
N TYR A 38 -5.90 8.41 -1.27
CA TYR A 38 -5.33 7.06 -1.14
C TYR A 38 -3.83 7.02 -1.44
N ARG A 39 -3.37 7.78 -2.44
CA ARG A 39 -1.95 7.94 -2.74
C ARG A 39 -1.17 8.49 -1.55
N GLN A 40 -1.66 9.60 -0.98
CA GLN A 40 -1.03 10.23 0.18
C GLN A 40 -1.02 9.31 1.39
N SER A 41 -2.10 8.55 1.60
CA SER A 41 -2.21 7.57 2.68
C SER A 41 -1.20 6.44 2.52
N TYR A 42 -1.10 5.80 1.35
CA TYR A 42 -0.18 4.67 1.23
C TYR A 42 1.29 5.07 1.24
N VAL A 43 1.64 6.29 0.80
CA VAL A 43 3.02 6.80 0.92
C VAL A 43 3.46 6.87 2.39
N GLN A 44 2.54 6.98 3.35
CA GLN A 44 2.91 6.88 4.77
C GLN A 44 3.40 5.47 5.17
N PHE A 45 2.91 4.42 4.51
CA PHE A 45 3.42 3.07 4.76
C PHE A 45 4.89 2.93 4.35
N PHE A 46 5.37 3.72 3.37
CA PHE A 46 6.77 3.71 2.94
C PHE A 46 7.77 4.20 4.00
N LYS A 47 7.28 4.82 5.09
CA LYS A 47 8.11 5.15 6.25
C LYS A 47 8.49 3.92 7.09
N PHE A 48 7.83 2.79 6.86
CA PHE A 48 8.03 1.54 7.61
C PHE A 48 8.34 0.35 6.71
N PHE A 49 7.61 0.20 5.59
CA PHE A 49 7.85 -0.83 4.58
C PHE A 49 8.61 -0.23 3.40
N GLU A 50 9.71 -0.85 2.97
CA GLU A 50 10.42 -0.37 1.78
C GLU A 50 9.54 -0.56 0.52
N PRO A 51 9.54 0.38 -0.46
CA PRO A 51 8.69 0.29 -1.65
C PRO A 51 8.85 -1.00 -2.45
N ASP A 52 10.06 -1.56 -2.49
CA ASP A 52 10.45 -2.79 -3.17
C ASP A 52 10.20 -4.06 -2.34
N THR A 53 9.71 -3.93 -1.11
CA THR A 53 9.28 -5.06 -0.27
C THR A 53 8.32 -5.95 -1.07
N PRO A 54 8.58 -7.25 -1.23
CA PRO A 54 7.63 -8.15 -1.87
C PRO A 54 6.30 -8.15 -1.12
N ILE A 55 5.17 -7.99 -1.84
CA ILE A 55 3.85 -7.83 -1.20
C ILE A 55 3.46 -9.02 -0.31
N GLU A 56 3.97 -10.22 -0.64
CA GLU A 56 3.77 -11.45 0.13
C GLU A 56 4.42 -11.40 1.53
N GLN A 57 5.39 -10.50 1.75
CA GLN A 57 6.00 -10.28 3.06
C GLN A 57 5.14 -9.37 3.96
N ILE A 58 4.16 -8.68 3.40
CA ILE A 58 3.17 -7.88 4.15
C ILE A 58 2.15 -8.85 4.77
N THR A 59 2.55 -9.46 5.88
CA THR A 59 1.76 -10.40 6.68
C THR A 59 1.07 -9.68 7.83
N GLU A 60 0.08 -10.34 8.46
CA GLU A 60 -0.56 -9.85 9.68
C GLU A 60 0.46 -9.48 10.78
N LYS A 61 1.50 -10.30 10.95
CA LYS A 61 2.58 -10.03 11.89
C LYS A 61 3.29 -8.70 11.58
N SER A 62 3.65 -8.49 10.32
CA SER A 62 4.33 -7.26 9.87
C SER A 62 3.43 -6.02 10.02
N TYR A 63 2.13 -6.19 9.77
CA TYR A 63 1.13 -5.14 9.96
C TYR A 63 0.95 -4.79 11.45
N ASN A 64 0.88 -5.79 12.33
CA ASN A 64 0.83 -5.56 13.77
C ASN A 64 2.08 -4.83 14.28
N SER A 65 3.26 -5.15 13.74
CA SER A 65 4.49 -4.39 14.02
C SER A 65 4.39 -2.93 13.57
N TYR A 66 3.82 -2.67 12.39
CA TYR A 66 3.55 -1.31 11.92
C TYR A 66 2.60 -0.55 12.85
N VAL A 67 1.49 -1.17 13.28
CA VAL A 67 0.55 -0.55 14.25
C VAL A 67 1.24 -0.22 15.58
N LEU A 68 2.09 -1.11 16.09
CA LEU A 68 2.87 -0.85 17.30
C LEU A 68 3.89 0.28 17.11
N HIS A 69 4.52 0.36 15.94
CA HIS A 69 5.41 1.48 15.58
C HIS A 69 4.64 2.80 15.60
N LEU A 70 3.48 2.86 14.95
CA LEU A 70 2.62 4.04 14.97
C LEU A 70 2.22 4.45 16.40
N LYS A 71 1.86 3.49 17.26
CA LYS A 71 1.55 3.75 18.69
C LYS A 71 2.67 4.41 19.47
N LYS A 72 3.92 4.13 19.12
CA LYS A 72 5.10 4.72 19.77
C LYS A 72 5.47 6.07 19.17
N THR A 73 5.25 6.25 17.87
CA THR A 73 5.73 7.40 17.11
C THR A 73 4.71 8.52 17.00
N LEU A 74 3.41 8.20 16.99
CA LEU A 74 2.35 9.19 16.95
C LEU A 74 1.91 9.56 18.37
N ASN A 75 2.22 10.79 18.78
CA ASN A 75 1.82 11.35 20.07
C ASN A 75 0.36 11.84 20.10
N ASN A 76 -0.50 11.39 19.18
CA ASN A 76 -1.87 11.88 19.00
C ASN A 76 -2.90 10.74 19.10
N ASP A 77 -4.05 11.02 19.73
CA ASP A 77 -5.18 10.10 19.99
C ASP A 77 -5.80 9.41 18.76
N VAL A 78 -5.34 9.71 17.54
CA VAL A 78 -5.90 9.24 16.26
C VAL A 78 -5.90 7.70 16.15
N ILE A 79 -5.02 7.01 16.87
CA ILE A 79 -4.93 5.54 16.84
C ILE A 79 -6.17 4.86 17.45
N LYS A 80 -6.94 5.55 18.29
CA LYS A 80 -8.20 5.00 18.83
C LYS A 80 -9.31 4.89 17.78
N MET A 81 -9.19 5.56 16.63
CA MET A 81 -10.27 5.66 15.63
C MET A 81 -10.22 4.58 14.53
N PHE A 82 -9.15 3.78 14.49
CA PHE A 82 -8.96 2.68 13.52
C PHE A 82 -8.98 1.29 14.19
N MET A 83 -9.40 1.20 15.46
CA MET A 83 -9.74 -0.05 16.15
C MET A 83 -11.26 -0.18 16.26
#